data_AF-A0A7V1IM50-F1
#
_entry.id   AF-A0A7V1IM50-F1
#
_cell.length_a   1.000
_cell.length_b   1.000
_cell.length_c   1.000
_cell.angle_alpha   90.00
_cell.angle_beta   90.00
_cell.angle_gamma   90.00
#
_symmetry.space_group_name_H-M   'P 1'
#
loop_
_entity.id
_entity.type
_entity.pdbx_description
1 polymer ?
#
loop_
_entity_poly.entity_id
_entity_poly.type
_entity_poly.pdbx_seq_one_letter_code
_entity_poly.pdbx_strand_id
1 'polypeptide(L)'
;MAESWTGLPERPRLRRAIRHGLRTLEPSIRIVAEGFLAEASAIDLLGVGAEGEMVSLRIGRDEDDRALLTRSLSDLAWLRPRLADFLKLAPGLGLEPSTEPRALIVCPEFSREIMSAIDVFPAGAIQLLRYRCLTRQGQLSVMLDPVAPVEHAEEGDREATGSIPPEPCGMNPRPDDPAPSPRPRLTDPPATSTFRTGLTEADLQLVPRDPPVAH
;
A
#
# COMPACT_ATOMS: atom_id res chain seq x y z
N MET A 1 33.53 -13.61 -17.31
CA MET A 1 32.64 -12.77 -18.13
C MET A 1 32.17 -11.64 -17.23
N ALA A 2 32.52 -10.39 -17.56
CA ALA A 2 32.20 -9.25 -16.70
C ALA A 2 30.72 -8.87 -16.84
N GLU A 3 29.98 -8.88 -15.73
CA GLU A 3 28.61 -8.38 -15.66
C GLU A 3 28.67 -6.85 -15.71
N SER A 4 28.33 -6.27 -16.88
CA SER A 4 28.18 -4.82 -17.00
C SER A 4 26.84 -4.42 -16.39
N TRP A 5 26.88 -3.60 -15.34
CA TRP A 5 25.69 -2.94 -14.78
C TRP A 5 25.18 -1.90 -15.77
N THR A 6 24.32 -2.33 -16.69
CA THR A 6 23.58 -1.44 -17.59
C THR A 6 22.54 -0.67 -16.78
N GLY A 7 22.40 0.64 -17.06
CA GLY A 7 21.44 1.52 -16.38
C GLY A 7 20.00 0.99 -16.37
N LEU A 8 19.17 1.60 -15.52
CA LEU A 8 17.79 1.13 -15.27
C LEU A 8 17.01 0.93 -16.57
N PRO A 9 16.39 -0.24 -16.77
CA PRO A 9 15.63 -0.53 -17.98
C PRO A 9 14.41 0.39 -18.13
N GLU A 10 14.01 0.61 -19.38
CA GLU A 10 12.77 1.32 -19.70
C GLU A 10 11.56 0.63 -19.06
N ARG A 11 10.60 1.42 -18.56
CA ARG A 11 9.43 0.91 -17.81
C ARG A 11 8.65 -0.18 -18.56
N PRO A 12 8.35 -0.07 -19.87
CA PRO A 12 7.65 -1.13 -20.60
C PRO A 12 8.46 -2.45 -20.70
N ARG A 13 9.78 -2.35 -20.89
CA ARG A 13 10.67 -3.52 -20.94
C ARG A 13 10.75 -4.20 -19.59
N LEU A 14 10.92 -3.41 -18.52
CA LEU A 14 10.93 -3.89 -17.14
C LEU A 14 9.61 -4.58 -16.79
N ARG A 15 8.47 -3.96 -17.11
CA ARG A 15 7.14 -4.55 -16.88
C ARG A 15 6.96 -5.90 -17.56
N ARG A 16 7.40 -6.01 -18.83
CA ARG A 16 7.37 -7.28 -19.56
C ARG A 16 8.27 -8.35 -18.91
N ALA A 17 9.46 -7.97 -18.46
CA ALA A 17 10.39 -8.88 -17.79
C ALA A 17 9.85 -9.33 -16.41
N ILE A 18 9.28 -8.41 -15.62
CA ILE A 18 8.61 -8.71 -14.34
C ILE A 18 7.43 -9.63 -14.57
N ARG A 19 6.58 -9.39 -15.58
CA ARG A 19 5.48 -10.30 -15.93
C ARG A 19 5.97 -11.72 -16.21
N HIS A 20 7.12 -11.86 -16.87
CA HIS A 20 7.72 -13.17 -17.11
C HIS A 20 8.25 -13.80 -15.82
N GLY A 21 8.99 -13.04 -15.00
CA GLY A 21 9.47 -13.51 -13.70
C GLY A 21 8.34 -13.93 -12.75
N LEU A 22 7.23 -13.19 -12.75
CA LEU A 22 6.07 -13.47 -11.92
C LEU A 22 5.42 -14.80 -12.29
N ARG A 23 5.37 -15.16 -13.58
CA ARG A 23 4.86 -16.48 -14.00
C ARG A 23 5.68 -17.65 -13.45
N THR A 24 6.96 -17.43 -13.19
CA THR A 24 7.86 -18.43 -12.60
C THR A 24 7.67 -18.49 -11.08
N LEU A 25 7.56 -17.34 -10.42
CA LEU A 25 7.45 -17.23 -8.96
C LEU A 25 6.04 -17.59 -8.45
N GLU A 26 5.00 -17.02 -9.05
CA GLU A 26 3.59 -17.21 -8.70
C GLU A 26 2.78 -17.55 -9.97
N PRO A 27 2.84 -18.80 -10.46
CA PRO A 27 2.16 -19.22 -11.69
C PRO A 27 0.63 -19.14 -11.60
N SER A 28 0.08 -19.09 -10.39
CA SER A 28 -1.35 -18.91 -10.14
C SER A 28 -1.85 -17.51 -10.49
N ILE A 29 -0.98 -16.49 -10.50
CA ILE A 29 -1.40 -15.15 -10.87
C ILE A 29 -1.57 -15.04 -12.39
N ARG A 30 -2.81 -14.83 -12.81
CA ARG A 30 -3.15 -14.51 -14.20
C ARG A 30 -3.26 -13.00 -14.39
N ILE A 31 -2.29 -12.40 -15.09
CA ILE A 31 -2.33 -10.98 -15.46
C ILE A 31 -3.41 -10.73 -16.53
N VAL A 32 -4.36 -9.85 -16.22
CA VAL A 32 -5.53 -9.51 -17.05
C VAL A 32 -5.44 -8.13 -17.71
N ALA A 33 -4.69 -7.18 -17.14
CA ALA A 33 -4.46 -5.86 -17.73
C ALA A 33 -3.07 -5.30 -17.41
N GLU A 34 -2.60 -4.38 -18.24
CA GLU A 34 -1.37 -3.60 -18.02
C GLU A 34 -1.69 -2.10 -18.09
N GLY A 35 -1.07 -1.30 -17.22
CA GLY A 35 -1.30 0.16 -17.20
C GLY A 35 -2.77 0.52 -16.91
N PHE A 36 -3.44 -0.27 -16.08
CA PHE A 36 -4.87 -0.11 -15.79
C PHE A 36 -5.11 1.16 -14.98
N LEU A 37 -5.98 2.06 -15.46
CA LEU A 37 -6.24 3.34 -14.81
C LEU A 37 -7.14 3.16 -13.58
N ALA A 38 -6.56 3.30 -12.38
CA ALA A 38 -7.32 3.45 -11.14
C ALA A 38 -7.66 4.94 -10.91
N GLU A 39 -8.05 5.31 -9.69
CA GLU A 39 -8.52 6.68 -9.38
C GLU A 39 -7.47 7.76 -9.67
N ALA A 40 -6.28 7.65 -9.07
CA ALA A 40 -5.27 8.69 -9.14
C ALA A 40 -4.07 8.33 -10.04
N SER A 41 -3.89 7.05 -10.35
CA SER A 41 -2.74 6.60 -11.14
C SER A 41 -2.97 5.24 -11.80
N ALA A 42 -2.21 4.97 -12.86
CA ALA A 42 -2.24 3.68 -13.53
C ALA A 42 -1.51 2.60 -12.71
N ILE A 43 -2.19 1.47 -12.46
CA ILE A 43 -1.63 0.24 -11.92
C ILE A 43 -0.78 -0.41 -13.02
N ASP A 44 0.46 -0.81 -12.69
CA ASP A 44 1.37 -1.35 -13.71
C ASP A 44 0.85 -2.66 -14.29
N LEU A 45 0.45 -3.60 -13.44
CA LEU A 45 -0.19 -4.85 -13.81
C LEU A 45 -1.39 -5.12 -12.90
N LEU A 46 -2.49 -5.56 -13.49
CA LEU A 46 -3.66 -6.05 -12.77
C LEU A 46 -3.85 -7.53 -13.11
N GLY A 47 -4.10 -8.36 -12.10
CA GLY A 47 -4.26 -9.80 -12.26
C GLY A 47 -5.33 -10.40 -11.37
N VAL A 48 -5.58 -11.69 -11.55
CA VAL A 48 -6.39 -12.51 -10.66
C VAL A 48 -5.49 -13.59 -10.08
N GLY A 49 -5.53 -13.75 -8.77
CA GLY A 49 -4.72 -14.74 -8.05
C GLY A 49 -5.38 -16.11 -7.94
N ALA A 50 -4.82 -16.95 -7.07
CA ALA A 50 -5.22 -18.36 -6.94
C ALA A 50 -6.62 -18.51 -6.34
N GLU A 51 -6.97 -17.62 -5.42
CA GLU A 51 -8.22 -17.66 -4.64
C GLU A 51 -9.32 -16.80 -5.29
N GLY A 52 -9.11 -16.42 -6.56
CA GLY A 52 -9.98 -15.49 -7.27
C GLY A 52 -9.89 -14.06 -6.77
N GLU A 53 -8.85 -13.71 -6.00
CA GLU A 53 -8.63 -12.34 -5.54
C GLU A 53 -8.12 -11.46 -6.67
N MET A 54 -8.52 -10.18 -6.66
CA MET A 54 -7.90 -9.19 -7.53
C MET A 54 -6.50 -8.84 -7.00
N VAL A 55 -5.50 -8.88 -7.87
CA VAL A 55 -4.10 -8.58 -7.53
C VAL A 55 -3.67 -7.32 -8.26
N SER A 56 -3.41 -6.24 -7.52
CA SER A 56 -2.73 -5.05 -8.05
C SER A 56 -1.21 -5.24 -7.93
N LEU A 57 -0.44 -4.87 -8.95
CA LEU A 57 1.01 -4.91 -8.89
C LEU A 57 1.60 -3.56 -9.33
N ARG A 58 2.47 -3.02 -8.48
CA ARG A 58 3.18 -1.75 -8.67
C ARG A 58 4.68 -1.99 -8.81
N ILE A 59 5.29 -1.33 -9.80
CA ILE A 59 6.72 -1.45 -10.11
C ILE A 59 7.42 -0.14 -9.76
N GLY A 60 8.36 -0.23 -8.83
CA GLY A 60 9.20 0.85 -8.33
C GLY A 60 10.60 0.91 -8.91
N ARG A 61 11.23 2.05 -8.68
CA ARG A 61 12.67 2.25 -8.80
C ARG A 61 13.27 2.50 -7.41
N ASP A 62 14.57 2.74 -7.37
CA ASP A 62 15.27 3.09 -6.14
C ASP A 62 14.56 4.26 -5.45
N GLU A 63 14.41 4.17 -4.12
CA GLU A 63 13.81 5.19 -3.24
C GLU A 63 12.30 5.48 -3.44
N ASP A 64 11.58 4.74 -4.31
CA ASP A 64 10.14 4.94 -4.55
C ASP A 64 9.22 4.17 -3.57
N ASP A 65 9.76 3.37 -2.65
CA ASP A 65 9.02 2.36 -1.87
C ASP A 65 7.85 2.94 -1.06
N ARG A 66 8.02 4.09 -0.39
CA ARG A 66 6.95 4.78 0.37
C ARG A 66 5.81 5.22 -0.53
N ALA A 67 6.13 5.85 -1.66
CA ALA A 67 5.12 6.33 -2.60
C ALA A 67 4.34 5.15 -3.20
N LEU A 68 5.01 4.01 -3.42
CA LEU A 68 4.37 2.80 -3.93
C LEU A 68 3.48 2.13 -2.91
N LEU A 69 3.87 2.09 -1.63
CA LEU A 69 3.00 1.59 -0.57
C LEU A 69 1.70 2.39 -0.51
N THR A 70 1.79 3.72 -0.44
CA THR A 70 0.60 4.60 -0.42
C THR A 70 -0.28 4.40 -1.66
N ARG A 71 0.31 4.30 -2.87
CA ARG A 71 -0.45 4.02 -4.10
C ARG A 71 -1.09 2.64 -4.08
N SER A 72 -0.41 1.63 -3.55
CA SER A 72 -0.95 0.28 -3.45
C SER A 72 -2.13 0.22 -2.48
N LEU A 73 -2.06 0.91 -1.35
CA LEU A 73 -3.19 1.06 -0.43
C LEU A 73 -4.37 1.76 -1.09
N SER A 74 -4.11 2.81 -1.87
CA SER A 74 -5.13 3.49 -2.67
C SER A 74 -5.76 2.55 -3.71
N ASP A 75 -4.98 1.68 -4.35
CA ASP A 75 -5.51 0.66 -5.27
C ASP A 75 -6.47 -0.28 -4.58
N LEU A 76 -6.10 -0.81 -3.40
CA LEU A 76 -6.95 -1.73 -2.65
C LEU A 76 -8.25 -1.04 -2.23
N ALA A 77 -8.18 0.20 -1.74
CA ALA A 77 -9.37 0.98 -1.39
C ALA A 77 -10.27 1.23 -2.61
N TRP A 78 -9.69 1.43 -3.79
CA TRP A 78 -10.43 1.65 -5.03
C TRP A 78 -11.05 0.37 -5.60
N LEU A 79 -10.33 -0.76 -5.55
CA LEU A 79 -10.73 -2.05 -6.11
C LEU A 79 -11.87 -2.71 -5.33
N ARG A 80 -11.83 -2.67 -3.99
CA ARG A 80 -12.83 -3.32 -3.12
C ARG A 80 -14.28 -3.03 -3.49
N PRO A 81 -14.74 -1.76 -3.57
CA PRO A 81 -16.13 -1.47 -3.90
C PRO A 81 -16.51 -1.78 -5.36
N ARG A 82 -15.52 -2.04 -6.23
CA ARG A 82 -15.72 -2.21 -7.68
C ARG A 82 -15.66 -3.66 -8.15
N LEU A 83 -15.42 -4.62 -7.24
CA LEU A 83 -15.30 -6.04 -7.61
C LEU A 83 -16.54 -6.57 -8.35
N ALA A 84 -17.74 -6.16 -7.91
CA ALA A 84 -19.00 -6.52 -8.56
C ALA A 84 -19.08 -5.98 -10.01
N ASP A 85 -18.48 -4.83 -10.28
CA ASP A 85 -18.47 -4.26 -11.63
C ASP A 85 -17.52 -5.02 -12.56
N PHE A 86 -16.36 -5.46 -12.07
CA PHE A 86 -15.48 -6.35 -12.83
C PHE A 86 -16.16 -7.67 -13.19
N LEU A 87 -16.93 -8.25 -12.26
CA LEU A 87 -17.70 -9.47 -12.52
C LEU A 87 -18.79 -9.28 -13.58
N LYS A 88 -19.46 -8.13 -13.60
CA LYS A 88 -20.44 -7.80 -14.66
C LYS A 88 -19.76 -7.64 -16.02
N LEU A 89 -18.62 -6.97 -16.06
CA LEU A 89 -17.89 -6.69 -17.30
C LEU A 89 -17.19 -7.95 -17.85
N ALA A 90 -16.71 -8.83 -16.97
CA ALA A 90 -15.98 -10.04 -17.34
C ALA A 90 -16.32 -11.23 -16.41
N PRO A 91 -17.46 -11.92 -16.62
CA PRO A 91 -17.88 -13.05 -15.77
C PRO A 91 -16.90 -14.23 -15.76
N GLY A 92 -16.10 -14.40 -16.83
CA GLY A 92 -15.07 -15.45 -16.94
C GLY A 92 -13.70 -15.08 -16.34
N LEU A 93 -13.62 -13.98 -15.59
CA LEU A 93 -12.34 -13.51 -15.03
C LEU A 93 -11.87 -14.38 -13.85
N GLY A 94 -12.73 -15.25 -13.31
CA GLY A 94 -12.41 -16.13 -12.19
C GLY A 94 -12.23 -15.38 -10.88
N LEU A 95 -12.90 -14.23 -10.74
CA LEU A 95 -12.92 -13.48 -9.49
C LEU A 95 -13.89 -14.13 -8.50
N GLU A 96 -13.49 -14.19 -7.24
CA GLU A 96 -14.35 -14.63 -6.14
C GLU A 96 -14.84 -13.39 -5.35
N PRO A 97 -16.15 -13.10 -5.32
CA PRO A 97 -16.69 -11.89 -4.69
C PRO A 97 -16.33 -11.71 -3.21
N SER A 98 -16.11 -12.81 -2.47
CA SER A 98 -15.77 -12.76 -1.05
C SER A 98 -14.28 -12.57 -0.77
N THR A 99 -13.43 -12.67 -1.78
CA THR A 99 -11.98 -12.63 -1.57
C THR A 99 -11.47 -11.19 -1.68
N GLU A 100 -10.80 -10.73 -0.62
CA GLU A 100 -10.24 -9.39 -0.55
C GLU A 100 -9.12 -9.19 -1.58
N PRO A 101 -9.10 -8.04 -2.30
CA PRO A 101 -7.98 -7.70 -3.17
C PRO A 101 -6.66 -7.62 -2.39
N ARG A 102 -5.55 -8.01 -3.05
CA ARG A 102 -4.19 -7.89 -2.51
C ARG A 102 -3.27 -7.09 -3.42
N ALA A 103 -2.20 -6.56 -2.86
CA ALA A 103 -1.21 -5.75 -3.57
C ALA A 103 0.18 -6.41 -3.57
N LEU A 104 0.84 -6.38 -4.72
CA LEU A 104 2.24 -6.74 -4.91
C LEU A 104 3.05 -5.48 -5.18
N ILE A 105 4.07 -5.22 -4.37
CA ILE A 105 5.00 -4.11 -4.59
C ILE A 105 6.34 -4.68 -5.03
N VAL A 106 6.82 -4.23 -6.19
CA VAL A 106 8.03 -4.75 -6.82
C VAL A 106 9.08 -3.64 -6.90
N CYS A 107 10.12 -3.71 -6.07
CA CYS A 107 11.21 -2.70 -6.00
C CYS A 107 12.60 -3.36 -6.03
N PRO A 108 13.68 -2.65 -6.38
CA PRO A 108 15.03 -3.19 -6.23
C PRO A 108 15.37 -3.45 -4.75
N GLU A 109 14.99 -2.49 -3.89
CA GLU A 109 15.22 -2.50 -2.46
C GLU A 109 14.00 -1.95 -1.71
N PHE A 110 13.91 -2.28 -0.41
CA PHE A 110 12.89 -1.77 0.49
C PHE A 110 13.55 -1.25 1.76
N SER A 111 13.13 -0.06 2.21
CA SER A 111 13.54 0.49 3.49
C SER A 111 13.01 -0.34 4.66
N ARG A 112 13.70 -0.26 5.80
CA ARG A 112 13.25 -0.92 7.04
C ARG A 112 11.87 -0.42 7.49
N GLU A 113 11.60 0.86 7.29
CA GLU A 113 10.31 1.46 7.62
C GLU A 113 9.17 0.78 6.85
N ILE A 114 9.35 0.53 5.55
CA ILE A 114 8.35 -0.16 4.75
C ILE A 114 8.22 -1.63 5.14
N MET A 115 9.34 -2.32 5.40
CA MET A 115 9.27 -3.70 5.87
C MET A 115 8.47 -3.80 7.18
N SER A 116 8.76 -2.95 8.17
CA SER A 116 8.02 -2.93 9.44
C SER A 116 6.56 -2.45 9.31
N ALA A 117 6.27 -1.52 8.39
CA ALA A 117 4.90 -1.05 8.19
C ALA A 117 3.98 -2.17 7.68
N ILE A 118 4.51 -3.12 6.91
CA ILE A 118 3.72 -4.17 6.28
C ILE A 118 3.32 -5.25 7.29
N ASP A 119 4.08 -5.42 8.36
CA ASP A 119 3.80 -6.38 9.44
C ASP A 119 2.47 -6.08 10.18
N VAL A 120 1.94 -4.86 10.05
CA VAL A 120 0.65 -4.45 10.64
C VAL A 120 -0.55 -4.89 9.80
N PHE A 121 -0.34 -5.26 8.52
CA PHE A 121 -1.43 -5.65 7.62
C PHE A 121 -1.75 -7.15 7.75
N PRO A 122 -2.98 -7.57 7.42
CA PRO A 122 -3.32 -8.98 7.32
C PRO A 122 -2.37 -9.72 6.38
N ALA A 123 -2.00 -10.95 6.75
CA ALA A 123 -1.10 -11.78 5.95
C ALA A 123 -1.59 -11.88 4.50
N GLY A 124 -0.70 -11.57 3.55
CA GLY A 124 -0.99 -11.63 2.12
C GLY A 124 -1.73 -10.43 1.54
N ALA A 125 -2.21 -9.47 2.35
CA ALA A 125 -2.86 -8.26 1.84
C ALA A 125 -1.89 -7.37 1.03
N ILE A 126 -0.63 -7.31 1.48
CA ILE A 126 0.47 -6.64 0.80
C ILE A 126 1.68 -7.56 0.82
N GLN A 127 2.28 -7.79 -0.34
CA GLN A 127 3.48 -8.60 -0.47
C GLN A 127 4.57 -7.83 -1.21
N LEU A 128 5.77 -7.91 -0.66
CA LEU A 128 6.95 -7.27 -1.21
C LEU A 128 7.78 -8.25 -2.03
N LEU A 129 8.15 -7.84 -3.25
CA LEU A 129 9.03 -8.58 -4.12
C LEU A 129 10.23 -7.71 -4.48
N ARG A 130 11.44 -8.20 -4.18
CA ARG A 130 12.67 -7.59 -4.70
C ARG A 130 12.89 -8.05 -6.12
N TYR A 131 13.36 -7.15 -6.99
CA TYR A 131 13.76 -7.54 -8.33
C TYR A 131 15.22 -7.23 -8.62
N ARG A 132 15.87 -8.15 -9.35
CA ARG A 132 17.23 -7.96 -9.89
C ARG A 132 17.20 -8.10 -11.40
N CYS A 133 17.72 -7.11 -12.10
CA CYS A 133 17.84 -7.14 -13.55
C CYS A 133 19.12 -7.87 -13.96
N LEU A 134 19.01 -8.77 -14.92
CA LEU A 134 20.11 -9.50 -15.52
C LEU A 134 20.04 -9.32 -17.04
N THR A 135 21.12 -8.86 -17.65
CA THR A 135 21.21 -8.76 -19.12
C THR A 135 22.07 -9.90 -19.65
N ARG A 136 21.48 -10.82 -20.41
CA ARG A 136 22.21 -11.91 -21.07
C ARG A 136 22.01 -11.81 -22.58
N GLN A 137 23.11 -11.65 -23.32
CA GLN A 137 23.08 -11.53 -24.79
C GLN A 137 22.11 -10.44 -25.31
N GLY A 138 22.00 -9.31 -24.59
CA GLY A 138 21.09 -8.22 -24.94
C GLY A 138 19.62 -8.43 -24.54
N GLN A 139 19.28 -9.60 -23.97
CA GLN A 139 17.96 -9.87 -23.43
C GLN A 139 17.91 -9.54 -21.93
N LEU A 140 16.94 -8.70 -21.53
CA LEU A 140 16.63 -8.41 -20.14
C LEU A 140 15.85 -9.58 -19.52
N SER A 141 16.39 -10.13 -18.44
CA SER A 141 15.71 -11.06 -17.53
C SER A 141 15.58 -10.40 -16.15
N VAL A 142 14.53 -10.73 -15.43
CA VAL A 142 14.32 -10.26 -14.05
C VAL A 142 14.17 -11.47 -13.15
N MET A 143 14.96 -11.48 -12.07
CA MET A 143 14.78 -12.39 -10.95
C MET A 143 13.94 -11.69 -9.89
N LEU A 144 12.94 -12.40 -9.34
CA LEU A 144 12.05 -11.89 -8.30
C LEU A 144 12.25 -12.70 -7.02
N ASP A 145 12.48 -12.02 -5.92
CA ASP A 145 12.73 -12.61 -4.60
C ASP A 145 11.68 -12.08 -3.62
N PRO A 146 10.84 -12.92 -2.99
CA PRO A 146 9.95 -12.49 -1.92
C PRO A 146 10.73 -11.93 -0.74
N VAL A 147 10.26 -10.83 -0.17
CA VAL A 147 10.79 -10.33 1.11
C VAL A 147 9.95 -10.93 2.22
N ALA A 148 10.57 -11.78 3.05
CA ALA A 148 9.93 -12.27 4.24
C ALA A 148 9.59 -11.09 5.18
N PRO A 149 8.43 -11.11 5.85
CA PRO A 149 8.18 -10.25 6.99
C PRO A 149 9.38 -10.33 7.93
N VAL A 150 9.76 -9.22 8.57
CA VAL A 150 10.73 -9.31 9.65
C VAL A 150 9.99 -10.02 10.76
N GLU A 151 10.16 -11.34 10.86
CA GLU A 151 9.78 -12.05 12.07
C GLU A 151 10.48 -11.27 13.17
N HIS A 152 9.69 -10.56 13.97
CA HIS A 152 10.15 -10.00 15.23
C HIS A 152 10.59 -11.23 16.01
N ALA A 153 11.85 -11.63 15.80
CA ALA A 153 12.56 -12.52 16.68
C ALA A 153 12.32 -11.87 18.02
N GLU A 154 11.47 -12.50 18.83
CA GLU A 154 11.25 -12.12 20.20
C GLU A 154 12.66 -11.99 20.75
N GLU A 155 13.10 -10.75 20.90
CA GLU A 155 14.35 -10.41 21.53
C GLU A 155 14.04 -10.68 23.00
N GLY A 156 14.05 -11.98 23.30
CA GLY A 156 13.77 -12.52 24.61
C GLY A 156 14.73 -11.83 25.54
N ASP A 157 14.14 -11.06 26.45
CA ASP A 157 14.54 -11.00 27.84
C ASP A 157 15.99 -11.44 28.06
N ARG A 158 16.93 -10.56 27.69
CA ARG A 158 18.06 -10.39 28.58
C ARG A 158 17.53 -9.61 29.76
N GLU A 159 17.00 -10.38 30.72
CA GLU A 159 16.85 -10.02 32.12
C GLU A 159 18.09 -9.23 32.57
N ALA A 160 17.98 -7.90 32.47
CA ALA A 160 18.72 -7.02 33.34
C ALA A 160 18.14 -7.22 34.72
N THR A 161 18.66 -8.24 35.42
CA THR A 161 18.50 -8.44 36.86
C THR A 161 19.17 -7.27 37.58
N GLY A 162 18.53 -6.11 37.51
CA GLY A 162 18.88 -4.90 38.24
C GLY A 162 17.79 -4.66 39.27
N SER A 163 17.86 -5.38 40.38
CA SER A 163 16.99 -5.24 41.55
C SER A 163 16.87 -3.77 41.97
N ILE A 164 15.73 -3.14 41.75
CA ILE A 164 15.33 -1.91 42.44
C ILE A 164 14.27 -2.29 43.48
N PRO A 165 14.49 -2.02 44.78
CA PRO A 165 13.59 -2.43 45.85
C PRO A 165 12.28 -1.61 45.84
N PRO A 166 11.15 -2.19 46.29
CA PRO A 166 9.88 -1.49 46.35
C PRO A 166 9.83 -0.50 47.53
N GLU A 167 9.63 0.78 47.25
CA GLU A 167 9.17 1.73 48.26
C GLU A 167 7.68 1.50 48.58
N PRO A 168 7.27 1.55 49.85
CA PRO A 168 5.87 1.40 50.24
C PRO A 168 5.11 2.70 49.98
N CYS A 169 4.33 2.76 48.89
CA CYS A 169 3.36 3.84 48.70
C CYS A 169 2.18 3.67 49.67
N GLY A 170 2.03 4.65 50.55
CA GLY A 170 0.96 4.76 51.52
C GLY A 170 -0.43 4.90 50.88
N MET A 171 -1.39 4.27 51.55
CA MET A 171 -2.82 4.42 51.30
C MET A 171 -3.26 5.84 51.66
N ASN A 172 -3.90 6.53 50.72
CA ASN A 172 -4.83 7.62 51.03
C ASN A 172 -6.18 7.29 50.35
N PRO A 173 -7.26 7.08 51.12
CA PRO A 173 -8.60 7.04 50.57
C PRO A 173 -9.06 8.47 50.26
N ARG A 174 -9.41 8.73 48.99
CA ARG A 174 -10.19 9.92 48.60
C ARG A 174 -11.68 9.58 48.71
N PRO A 175 -12.46 10.31 49.51
CA PRO A 175 -13.91 10.33 49.41
C PRO A 175 -14.37 11.38 48.38
N ASP A 176 -15.58 11.15 47.86
CA ASP A 176 -16.43 12.06 47.09
C ASP A 176 -16.16 12.19 45.58
N ASP A 177 -16.78 11.28 44.81
CA ASP A 177 -17.13 11.52 43.41
C ASP A 177 -18.64 11.80 43.31
N PRO A 178 -19.07 12.97 42.80
CA PRO A 178 -20.48 13.30 42.62
C PRO A 178 -21.12 12.63 41.39
N ALA A 179 -22.44 12.51 41.49
CA ALA A 179 -23.42 11.84 40.63
C ALA A 179 -23.20 11.81 39.09
N PRO A 180 -23.72 10.77 38.41
CA PRO A 180 -23.66 10.64 36.95
C PRO A 180 -24.53 11.69 36.23
N SER A 181 -23.95 12.35 35.23
CA SER A 181 -24.66 13.24 34.31
C SER A 181 -25.66 12.48 33.43
N PRO A 182 -26.80 13.11 33.05
CA PRO A 182 -27.87 12.47 32.29
C PRO A 182 -27.47 12.16 30.84
N ARG A 183 -27.89 10.99 30.35
CA ARG A 183 -27.74 10.56 28.96
C ARG A 183 -28.53 11.47 28.00
N PRO A 184 -27.96 11.90 26.86
CA PRO A 184 -28.70 12.64 25.84
C PRO A 184 -29.78 11.77 25.20
N ARG A 185 -30.96 12.35 25.00
CA ARG A 185 -32.14 11.71 24.40
C ARG A 185 -32.02 11.70 22.87
N LEU A 186 -32.48 10.61 22.26
CA LEU A 186 -32.40 10.25 20.85
C LEU A 186 -33.36 11.05 19.93
N THR A 187 -33.51 12.37 20.11
CA THR A 187 -34.47 13.16 19.30
C THR A 187 -34.06 14.62 19.05
N ASP A 188 -32.77 14.94 19.00
CA ASP A 188 -32.33 16.26 18.52
C ASP A 188 -31.95 16.21 17.03
N PRO A 189 -32.40 17.19 16.21
CA PRO A 189 -31.98 17.31 14.81
C PRO A 189 -30.49 17.63 14.72
N PRO A 190 -29.78 17.18 13.67
CA PRO A 190 -28.34 17.41 13.56
C PRO A 190 -28.05 18.91 13.50
N ALA A 191 -27.22 19.37 14.43
CA ALA A 191 -26.66 20.71 14.41
C ALA A 191 -25.99 20.95 13.05
N THR A 192 -26.38 22.04 12.39
CA THR A 192 -25.71 22.54 11.19
C THR A 192 -24.24 22.72 11.50
N SER A 193 -23.42 21.84 10.93
CA SER A 193 -21.96 21.87 11.04
C SER A 193 -21.44 23.13 10.36
N THR A 194 -21.10 24.12 11.16
CA THR A 194 -20.34 25.30 10.73
C THR A 194 -18.89 24.87 10.52
N PHE A 195 -18.62 24.23 9.38
CA PHE A 195 -17.25 24.07 8.89
C PHE A 195 -16.69 25.47 8.62
N ARG A 196 -15.95 26.02 9.58
CA ARG A 196 -15.05 27.16 9.37
C ARG A 196 -13.81 26.64 8.65
N THR A 197 -13.92 26.44 7.35
CA THR A 197 -12.72 26.42 6.50
C THR A 197 -12.15 27.84 6.58
N GLY A 198 -11.08 28.04 7.35
CA GLY A 198 -10.37 29.32 7.45
C GLY A 198 -9.66 29.74 6.16
N LEU A 199 -10.14 29.28 5.01
CA LEU A 199 -9.69 29.68 3.68
C LEU A 199 -10.52 30.89 3.26
N THR A 200 -9.83 31.99 3.05
CA THR A 200 -10.42 33.22 2.55
C THR A 200 -10.30 33.28 1.04
N GLU A 201 -11.14 34.08 0.38
CA GLU A 201 -11.10 34.28 -1.07
C GLU A 201 -9.72 34.80 -1.56
N ALA A 202 -8.93 35.41 -0.67
CA ALA A 202 -7.56 35.84 -0.92
C ALA A 202 -6.57 34.67 -1.09
N ASP A 203 -6.87 33.48 -0.56
CA ASP A 203 -6.04 32.27 -0.71
C ASP A 203 -6.21 31.61 -2.07
N LEU A 204 -7.33 31.89 -2.76
CA LEU A 204 -7.70 31.30 -4.04
C LEU A 204 -7.20 32.13 -5.23
N GLN A 205 -5.98 32.71 -5.18
CA GLN A 205 -5.41 33.60 -6.21
C GLN A 205 -5.43 33.03 -7.65
N LEU A 206 -6.62 33.01 -8.26
CA LEU A 206 -6.88 32.72 -9.65
C LEU A 206 -6.59 34.01 -10.40
N VAL A 207 -5.31 34.27 -10.64
CA VAL A 207 -4.89 35.32 -11.57
C VAL A 207 -5.39 34.91 -12.96
N PRO A 208 -6.26 35.69 -13.62
CA PRO A 208 -6.63 35.44 -15.01
C PRO A 208 -5.37 35.59 -15.86
N ARG A 209 -5.01 34.55 -16.62
CA ARG A 209 -3.99 34.67 -17.66
C ARG A 209 -4.53 35.57 -18.77
N ASP A 210 -3.89 36.72 -18.96
CA ASP A 210 -4.12 37.55 -20.14
C ASP A 210 -3.88 36.74 -21.43
N PRO A 211 -4.73 36.89 -22.46
CA PRO A 211 -4.48 36.29 -23.75
C PRO A 211 -3.31 36.98 -24.47
N PRO A 212 -2.55 36.25 -25.30
CA PRO A 212 -1.40 36.81 -26.00
C PRO A 212 -1.83 37.87 -27.01
N VAL A 213 -1.18 39.03 -26.95
CA VAL A 213 -1.26 40.08 -27.98
C VAL A 213 -0.54 39.57 -29.23
N ALA A 214 -1.29 39.43 -30.32
CA ALA A 214 -0.73 39.12 -31.64
C ALA A 214 -0.06 40.37 -32.23
N HIS A 215 1.19 40.23 -32.67
CA HIS A 215 1.90 41.15 -33.54
C HIS A 215 2.03 40.52 -34.93
#